data_AF-A0A5J4PWC7-F1
#
_entry.id   AF-A0A5J4PWC7-F1
#
_cell.length_a   1.000
_cell.length_b   1.000
_cell.length_c   1.000
_cell.angle_alpha   90.00
_cell.angle_beta   90.00
_cell.angle_gamma   90.00
#
_symmetry.space_group_name_H-M   'P 1'
#
loop_
_entity.id
_entity.type
_entity.pdbx_description
1 polymer ?
#
loop_
_entity_poly.entity_id
_entity_poly.type
_entity_poly.pdbx_seq_one_letter_code
_entity_poly.pdbx_strand_id
1 'polypeptide(L)'
;MRKYIAILASGSGSNAENIINYFEKNNRIKIALVLSNKENAGVLERARRLDVPSVVVPQNDWETGEKVITLLRQYRIDFIVLAGFLLRIPEVLLCAYPHKIINIHP
;
A
#
# COMPACT_ATOMS: atom_id res chain seq x y z
N MET A 1 -17.57 3.91 -10.85
CA MET A 1 -16.40 4.72 -10.44
C MET A 1 -15.19 3.82 -10.26
N ARG A 2 -13.99 4.28 -10.65
CA ARG A 2 -12.74 3.53 -10.48
C ARG A 2 -12.34 3.50 -9.00
N LYS A 3 -11.85 2.36 -8.52
CA LYS A 3 -11.38 2.14 -7.14
C LYS A 3 -9.86 2.21 -7.07
N TYR A 4 -9.35 2.91 -6.07
CA TYR A 4 -7.94 3.20 -5.88
C TYR A 4 -7.40 2.36 -4.72
N ILE A 5 -6.39 1.55 -4.99
CA ILE A 5 -5.84 0.59 -4.03
C ILE A 5 -4.42 0.99 -3.67
N ALA A 6 -4.11 0.95 -2.37
CA ALA A 6 -2.73 1.01 -1.88
C ALA A 6 -2.22 -0.40 -1.56
N ILE A 7 -0.96 -0.67 -1.90
CA ILE A 7 -0.26 -1.88 -1.48
C ILE A 7 0.78 -1.50 -0.43
N LEU A 8 0.74 -2.15 0.74
CA LEU A 8 1.72 -1.98 1.81
C LEU A 8 2.65 -3.19 1.80
N ALA A 9 3.96 -2.96 1.77
CA ALA A 9 4.96 -4.02 1.74
C ALA A 9 6.31 -3.57 2.32
N SER A 10 7.02 -4.47 2.99
CA SER A 10 8.30 -4.17 3.69
C SER A 10 9.51 -4.90 3.10
N GLY A 11 9.32 -5.69 2.03
CA GLY A 11 10.32 -6.64 1.52
C GLY A 11 10.50 -6.59 0.01
N SER A 12 10.73 -7.76 -0.60
CA SER A 12 11.05 -7.89 -2.02
C SER A 12 9.95 -7.42 -2.96
N GLY A 13 8.67 -7.50 -2.56
CA GLY A 13 7.54 -6.96 -3.31
C GLY A 13 7.01 -7.82 -4.46
N SER A 14 7.30 -9.13 -4.50
CA SER A 14 6.81 -10.01 -5.59
C SER A 14 5.28 -10.02 -5.71
N ASN A 15 4.55 -10.16 -4.61
CA ASN A 15 3.09 -10.06 -4.60
C ASN A 15 2.59 -8.68 -5.04
N ALA A 16 3.26 -7.61 -4.61
CA ALA A 16 2.89 -6.26 -5.00
C ALA A 16 3.00 -6.07 -6.52
N GLU A 17 4.10 -6.52 -7.12
CA GLU A 17 4.30 -6.48 -8.57
C GLU A 17 3.25 -7.30 -9.33
N ASN A 18 2.97 -8.54 -8.88
CA ASN A 18 1.96 -9.37 -9.53
C ASN A 18 0.58 -8.70 -9.51
N ILE A 19 0.21 -8.06 -8.39
CA ILE A 19 -1.06 -7.32 -8.27
C ILE A 19 -1.07 -6.09 -9.19
N ILE A 20 0.03 -5.31 -9.24
CA ILE A 20 0.15 -4.15 -10.13
C ILE A 20 -0.03 -4.58 -11.59
N ASN A 21 0.71 -5.59 -12.04
CA ASN A 21 0.64 -6.10 -13.41
C ASN A 21 -0.77 -6.61 -13.74
N TYR A 22 -1.40 -7.35 -12.84
CA TYR A 22 -2.75 -7.89 -13.05
C TYR A 22 -3.79 -6.78 -13.30
N PHE A 23 -3.66 -5.64 -12.62
CA PHE A 23 -4.60 -4.52 -12.74
C PHE A 23 -4.19 -3.43 -13.73
N GLU A 24 -3.07 -3.56 -14.44
CA GLU A 24 -2.53 -2.52 -15.35
C GLU A 24 -3.58 -2.01 -16.36
N LYS A 25 -4.28 -2.93 -17.02
CA LYS A 25 -5.30 -2.62 -18.05
C LYS A 25 -6.72 -2.61 -17.50
N ASN A 26 -6.89 -2.61 -16.18
CA ASN A 26 -8.21 -2.65 -15.56
C ASN A 26 -8.85 -1.25 -15.53
N ASN A 27 -10.08 -1.14 -16.04
CA ASN A 27 -10.82 0.13 -16.07
C ASN A 27 -11.54 0.46 -14.75
N ARG A 28 -11.71 -0.52 -13.84
CA ARG A 28 -12.42 -0.38 -12.56
C ARG A 28 -11.48 -0.26 -11.38
N ILE A 29 -10.24 -0.73 -11.47
CA ILE A 29 -9.26 -0.73 -10.39
C ILE A 29 -7.99 0.01 -10.83
N LYS A 30 -7.34 0.70 -9.90
CA LYS A 30 -6.01 1.30 -10.07
C LYS A 30 -5.18 0.97 -8.82
N ILE A 31 -3.99 0.40 -9.01
CA ILE A 31 -2.98 0.44 -7.94
C ILE A 31 -2.40 1.85 -7.95
N ALA A 32 -2.77 2.62 -6.94
CA ALA A 32 -2.53 4.07 -6.91
C ALA A 32 -1.30 4.44 -6.09
N LEU A 33 -0.88 3.57 -5.17
CA LEU A 33 0.20 3.84 -4.25
C LEU A 33 0.83 2.52 -3.75
N VAL A 34 2.15 2.51 -3.63
CA VAL A 34 2.90 1.52 -2.85
C VAL A 34 3.48 2.21 -1.63
N LEU A 35 3.24 1.65 -0.44
CA LEU A 35 3.84 2.12 0.80
C LEU A 35 4.81 1.09 1.35
N SER A 36 5.97 1.57 1.81
CA SER A 36 6.90 0.77 2.57
C SER A 36 7.29 1.46 3.87
N ASN A 37 7.62 0.68 4.88
CA ASN A 37 8.26 1.19 6.10
C ASN A 37 9.80 1.07 6.07
N LYS A 38 10.38 0.64 4.96
CA LYS A 38 11.84 0.50 4.79
C LYS A 38 12.30 1.18 3.51
N GLU A 39 13.35 1.98 3.61
CA GLU A 39 13.94 2.73 2.47
C GLU A 39 14.58 1.81 1.42
N ASN A 40 15.08 0.65 1.85
CA ASN A 40 15.75 -0.32 0.98
C ASN A 40 14.83 -1.48 0.56
N ALA A 41 13.51 -1.34 0.70
CA ALA A 41 12.59 -2.40 0.30
C ALA A 41 12.57 -2.57 -1.23
N GLY A 42 12.80 -3.79 -1.71
CA GLY A 42 12.78 -4.11 -3.15
C GLY A 42 11.46 -3.77 -3.85
N VAL A 43 10.36 -3.67 -3.09
CA VAL A 43 9.06 -3.22 -3.63
C VAL A 43 9.09 -1.80 -4.22
N LEU A 44 9.96 -0.92 -3.73
CA LEU A 44 10.06 0.47 -4.20
C LEU A 44 10.58 0.53 -5.65
N GLU A 45 11.63 -0.23 -5.95
CA GLU A 45 12.15 -0.34 -7.32
C GLU A 45 11.14 -0.98 -8.28
N ARG A 46 10.37 -1.96 -7.80
CA ARG A 46 9.29 -2.57 -8.59
C ARG A 46 8.19 -1.55 -8.90
N ALA A 47 7.75 -0.79 -7.91
CA ALA A 47 6.75 0.26 -8.09
C ALA A 47 7.23 1.32 -9.09
N ARG A 48 8.49 1.78 -8.96
CA ARG A 48 9.12 2.73 -9.88
C ARG A 48 9.15 2.20 -11.32
N ARG A 49 9.56 0.94 -11.52
CA ARG A 49 9.61 0.32 -12.85
C ARG A 49 8.23 0.19 -13.52
N LEU A 50 7.18 0.03 -12.70
CA LEU A 50 5.81 -0.13 -13.15
C LEU A 50 5.02 1.19 -13.18
N ASP A 51 5.71 2.33 -13.03
CA ASP A 51 5.12 3.68 -13.00
C ASP A 51 3.99 3.84 -11.96
N VAL A 52 4.17 3.20 -10.80
CA VAL A 52 3.28 3.36 -9.64
C VAL A 52 3.97 4.24 -8.59
N PRO A 53 3.32 5.32 -8.12
CA PRO A 53 3.86 6.13 -7.04
C PRO A 53 4.18 5.27 -5.82
N SER A 54 5.35 5.51 -5.22
CA SER A 54 5.74 4.85 -3.98
C SER A 54 6.25 5.85 -2.95
N VAL A 55 5.97 5.58 -1.68
CA VAL A 55 6.40 6.42 -0.55
C VAL A 55 6.92 5.55 0.57
N VAL A 56 8.00 5.99 1.19
CA VAL A 56 8.53 5.40 2.42
C VAL A 56 7.97 6.16 3.61
N VAL A 57 7.35 5.44 4.54
CA VAL A 57 6.87 5.97 5.82
C VAL A 57 7.58 5.21 6.94
N PRO A 58 8.60 5.81 7.60
CA PRO A 58 9.39 5.15 8.63
C PRO A 58 8.53 4.61 9.78
N GLN A 59 9.00 3.57 10.46
CA GLN A 59 8.25 2.87 11.52
C GLN A 59 7.66 3.81 12.59
N ASN A 60 8.39 4.85 13.00
CA ASN A 60 7.93 5.81 14.02
C ASN A 60 6.63 6.52 13.60
N ASP A 61 6.42 6.72 12.30
CA ASP A 61 5.23 7.38 11.76
C ASP A 61 4.01 6.43 11.68
N TRP A 62 4.21 5.13 11.93
CA TRP A 62 3.13 4.16 12.06
C TRP A 62 2.60 4.06 13.48
N GLU A 63 3.31 4.54 14.51
CA GLU A 63 2.83 4.41 15.90
C GLU A 63 1.47 5.11 16.10
N THR A 64 1.34 6.33 15.57
CA THR A 64 0.07 7.07 15.58
C THR A 64 -0.79 6.78 14.36
N GLY A 65 -0.19 6.46 13.20
CA GLY A 65 -0.89 6.20 11.94
C GLY A 65 -1.50 7.45 11.26
N GLU A 66 -1.48 8.63 11.89
CA GLU A 66 -2.08 9.87 11.36
C GLU A 66 -1.43 10.33 10.04
N LYS A 67 -0.10 10.24 9.96
CA LYS A 67 0.63 10.54 8.73
C LYS A 67 0.26 9.58 7.60
N VAL A 68 0.11 8.30 7.92
CA VAL A 68 -0.31 7.27 6.97
C VAL A 68 -1.73 7.57 6.45
N ILE A 69 -2.67 7.91 7.32
CA ILE A 69 -4.04 8.28 6.93
C ILE A 69 -4.04 9.50 6.00
N THR A 70 -3.29 10.54 6.36
CA THR A 70 -3.19 11.77 5.57
C THR A 70 -2.69 11.44 4.16
N LEU A 71 -1.64 10.63 4.06
CA LEU A 71 -1.10 10.18 2.79
C LEU A 71 -2.10 9.35 1.98
N LEU A 72 -2.74 8.35 2.59
CA LEU A 72 -3.76 7.53 1.92
C LEU A 72 -4.94 8.36 1.40
N ARG A 73 -5.36 9.41 2.14
CA ARG A 73 -6.39 10.36 1.70
C ARG A 73 -5.94 11.21 0.51
N GLN A 74 -4.69 11.69 0.50
CA GLN A 74 -4.13 12.45 -0.63
C GLN A 74 -4.16 11.63 -1.93
N TYR A 75 -3.86 10.34 -1.85
CA TYR A 75 -3.93 9.41 -2.99
C TYR A 75 -5.34 8.86 -3.25
N ARG A 76 -6.36 9.33 -2.51
CA ARG A 76 -7.76 8.91 -2.62
C ARG A 76 -7.95 7.39 -2.50
N ILE A 77 -7.19 6.75 -1.63
CA ILE A 77 -7.21 5.29 -1.48
C ILE A 77 -8.56 4.84 -0.92
N ASP A 78 -9.19 3.90 -1.62
CA ASP A 78 -10.44 3.23 -1.24
C ASP A 78 -10.21 1.94 -0.46
N PHE A 79 -9.09 1.25 -0.70
CA PHE A 79 -8.82 -0.10 -0.23
C PHE A 79 -7.32 -0.36 -0.05
N ILE A 80 -6.96 -1.20 0.92
CA ILE A 80 -5.58 -1.47 1.30
C ILE A 80 -5.30 -2.98 1.17
N VAL A 81 -4.20 -3.32 0.51
CA VAL A 81 -3.68 -4.69 0.42
C VAL A 81 -2.34 -4.76 1.13
N LEU A 82 -2.24 -5.61 2.15
CA LEU A 82 -0.98 -5.92 2.83
C LEU A 82 -0.32 -7.10 2.09
N ALA A 83 0.87 -6.87 1.53
CA ALA A 83 1.60 -7.82 0.70
C ALA A 83 3.04 -7.99 1.23
N GLY A 84 3.18 -8.64 2.39
CA GLY A 84 4.46 -8.75 3.10
C GLY A 84 4.81 -7.47 3.88
N PHE A 85 3.80 -6.81 4.46
CA PHE A 85 3.98 -5.70 5.39
C PHE A 85 4.27 -6.23 6.80
N LEU A 86 5.26 -5.66 7.49
CA LEU A 86 5.81 -6.23 8.73
C LEU A 86 5.41 -5.50 10.01
N LEU A 87 4.76 -4.34 9.91
CA LEU A 87 4.33 -3.58 11.09
C LEU A 87 2.88 -3.93 11.45
N ARG A 88 2.57 -3.85 12.75
CA ARG A 88 1.20 -3.90 13.24
C ARG A 88 0.41 -2.73 12.64
N ILE A 89 -0.80 -3.00 12.16
CA ILE A 89 -1.70 -1.96 11.64
C ILE A 89 -2.27 -1.16 12.83
N PRO A 90 -2.13 0.18 12.83
CA PRO A 90 -2.68 1.03 13.88
C PRO A 90 -4.21 1.01 13.89
N GLU A 91 -4.82 1.13 15.07
CA GLU A 91 -6.27 1.14 15.22
C GLU A 91 -6.94 2.26 14.41
N VAL A 92 -6.31 3.44 14.35
CA VAL A 92 -6.80 4.56 13.55
C VAL A 92 -6.98 4.19 12.06
N LEU A 93 -6.11 3.32 11.53
CA LEU A 93 -6.21 2.83 10.16
C LEU A 93 -7.38 1.87 9.98
N LEU A 94 -7.62 0.99 10.96
CA LEU A 94 -8.75 0.07 10.98
C LEU A 94 -10.08 0.85 11.04
N CYS A 95 -10.15 1.90 11.85
CA CYS A 95 -11.32 2.79 11.94
C CYS A 95 -11.55 3.60 10.66
N ALA A 96 -10.48 4.06 10.00
CA ALA A 96 -10.57 4.81 8.75
C ALA A 96 -10.93 3.93 7.53
N TYR A 97 -10.55 2.64 7.58
CA TYR A 97 -10.75 1.66 6.52
C TYR A 97 -11.51 0.41 7.01
N PRO A 98 -12.74 0.57 7.53
CA PRO A 98 -13.51 -0.56 8.05
C PRO A 98 -13.83 -1.54 6.92
N HIS A 99 -13.50 -2.81 7.11
CA HIS A 99 -13.66 -3.88 6.10
C HIS A 99 -12.98 -3.62 4.75
N LYS A 100 -11.95 -2.75 4.73
CA LYS A 100 -11.26 -2.30 3.51
C LYS A 100 -9.76 -2.60 3.51
N ILE A 101 -9.33 -3.51 4.39
CA ILE A 101 -7.95 -3.97 4.49
C ILE A 101 -7.95 -5.48 4.38
N ILE A 102 -7.14 -6.02 3.49
CA ILE A 102 -6.88 -7.47 3.39
C ILE A 102 -5.39 -7.74 3.50
N ASN A 103 -5.05 -8.91 4.01
CA ASN A 103 -3.69 -9.40 4.08
C ASN A 103 -3.57 -10.73 3.35
N ILE A 104 -2.47 -10.93 2.64
CA ILE A 104 -2.06 -12.25 2.16
C ILE A 104 -1.00 -12.81 3.13
N HIS A 105 -1.29 -13.97 3.72
CA HIS A 105 -0.39 -14.70 4.62
C HIS A 105 -0.18 -16.11 4.05
N PRO A 106 1.06 -16.64 4.00
CA PRO A 106 1.31 -18.02 3.60
C PRO A 106 0.73 -19.05 4.58
#